data_AF-A0A3M8D597-F1
#
_entry.id   AF-A0A3M8D597-F1
#
_cell.length_a   1.000
_cell.length_b   1.000
_cell.length_c   1.000
_cell.angle_alpha   90.00
_cell.angle_beta   90.00
_cell.angle_gamma   90.00
#
_symmetry.space_group_name_H-M   'P 1'
#
loop_
_entity.id
_entity.type
_entity.pdbx_description
1 polymer ?
#
loop_
_entity_poly.entity_id
_entity_poly.type
_entity_poly.pdbx_seq_one_letter_code
_entity_poly.pdbx_strand_id
1 'polypeptide(L)'
;MELHEIGVIIAWVFLYGYLIVASIDFGAGFFSFYAKLTRRDHIINKIIERYLSPVWEVTNVFLIFFVYAVISFFPDVAYVYGVALLVPGSIALVLLCIRGSFYAFANYGARKNIYYLFAYGVSGLFIPASLATLMTVSEGGFISVQGRNVELLIGALVRSPYSWVVVFLALTSVLFISASFLSYYADRAKDVDAGDLLRKFALYNSLPTIFFSFFAFFTLRNHNPEHFERMLDMSWMFIASLGCFLVALALYIQRKWYGTAFIFVMLQFAFAFFGYGRSHLPYLLYPHLTIESGVTSEAMGAALIAAFIGGLLLLIPSLYLLMRLFIFNADYVQRGKGS
;
A
#
# COMPACT_ATOMS: atom_id res chain seq x y z
N MET A 1 -24.67 10.03 -9.12
CA MET A 1 -23.38 10.14 -8.42
C MET A 1 -22.88 11.52 -8.69
N GLU A 2 -22.75 12.30 -7.63
CA GLU A 2 -22.21 13.65 -7.73
C GLU A 2 -20.74 13.57 -8.17
N LEU A 3 -20.27 14.60 -8.88
CA LEU A 3 -18.92 14.61 -9.45
C LEU A 3 -17.82 14.36 -8.39
N HIS A 4 -18.09 14.79 -7.15
CA HIS A 4 -17.16 14.73 -6.03
C HIS A 4 -17.02 13.29 -5.52
N GLU A 5 -18.11 12.51 -5.53
CA GLU A 5 -18.09 11.09 -5.18
C GLU A 5 -17.22 10.29 -6.16
N ILE A 6 -17.33 10.60 -7.46
CA ILE A 6 -16.51 9.98 -8.51
C ILE A 6 -15.03 10.35 -8.28
N GLY A 7 -14.74 11.60 -7.94
CA GLY A 7 -13.39 12.06 -7.60
C GLY A 7 -12.78 11.29 -6.42
N VAL A 8 -13.52 11.09 -5.33
CA VAL A 8 -13.07 10.27 -4.19
C VAL A 8 -12.80 8.84 -4.61
N ILE A 9 -13.72 8.22 -5.36
CA ILE A 9 -13.58 6.82 -5.80
C ILE A 9 -12.33 6.66 -6.67
N ILE A 10 -12.09 7.60 -7.60
CA ILE A 10 -10.89 7.59 -8.44
C ILE A 10 -9.64 7.68 -7.55
N ALA A 11 -9.57 8.66 -6.65
CA ALA A 11 -8.43 8.80 -5.73
C ALA A 11 -8.21 7.54 -4.89
N TRP A 12 -9.29 6.93 -4.38
CA TRP A 12 -9.24 5.71 -3.59
C TRP A 12 -8.75 4.51 -4.40
N VAL A 13 -9.15 4.39 -5.67
CA VAL A 13 -8.66 3.36 -6.60
C VAL A 13 -7.17 3.53 -6.86
N PHE A 14 -6.68 4.77 -7.07
CA PHE A 14 -5.24 5.03 -7.22
C PHE A 14 -4.46 4.66 -5.96
N LEU A 15 -5.01 4.97 -4.78
CA LEU A 15 -4.40 4.64 -3.51
C LEU A 15 -4.39 3.13 -3.24
N TYR A 16 -5.43 2.40 -3.64
CA TYR A 16 -5.44 0.94 -3.61
C TYR A 16 -4.40 0.34 -4.59
N GLY A 17 -4.32 0.86 -5.81
CA GLY A 17 -3.30 0.47 -6.78
C GLY A 17 -1.89 0.71 -6.25
N TYR A 18 -1.66 1.87 -5.62
CA TYR A 18 -0.45 2.17 -4.87
C TYR A 18 -0.20 1.12 -3.79
N LEU A 19 -1.18 0.83 -2.92
CA LEU A 19 -1.06 -0.14 -1.83
C LEU A 19 -0.55 -1.50 -2.33
N ILE A 20 -1.10 -2.04 -3.42
CA ILE A 20 -0.69 -3.34 -3.96
C ILE A 20 0.74 -3.29 -4.50
N VAL A 21 1.04 -2.36 -5.41
CA VAL A 21 2.35 -2.30 -6.07
C VAL A 21 3.44 -1.90 -5.07
N ALA A 22 3.15 -0.94 -4.19
CA ALA A 22 4.06 -0.49 -3.15
C ALA A 22 4.33 -1.59 -2.13
N SER A 23 3.32 -2.40 -1.77
CA SER A 23 3.54 -3.55 -0.90
C SER A 23 4.56 -4.52 -1.50
N ILE A 24 4.44 -4.83 -2.80
CA ILE A 24 5.37 -5.72 -3.51
C ILE A 24 6.79 -5.14 -3.49
N ASP A 25 6.95 -3.86 -3.81
CA ASP A 25 8.24 -3.16 -3.87
C ASP A 25 8.92 -3.03 -2.49
N PHE A 26 8.16 -2.60 -1.49
CA PHE A 26 8.63 -2.38 -0.14
C PHE A 26 8.97 -3.69 0.58
N GLY A 27 8.09 -4.68 0.47
CA GLY A 27 8.32 -6.01 1.03
C GLY A 27 9.49 -6.73 0.36
N ALA A 28 9.67 -6.56 -0.95
CA ALA A 28 10.86 -7.04 -1.64
C ALA A 28 12.16 -6.49 -1.02
N GLY A 29 12.18 -5.21 -0.66
CA GLY A 29 13.35 -4.63 0.01
C GLY A 29 13.61 -5.18 1.40
N PHE A 30 12.56 -5.38 2.18
CA PHE A 30 12.68 -6.03 3.47
C PHE A 30 13.19 -7.48 3.35
N PHE A 31 12.61 -8.28 2.46
CA PHE A 31 13.01 -9.68 2.28
C PHE A 31 14.43 -9.81 1.73
N SER A 32 14.89 -8.89 0.87
CA SER A 32 16.27 -8.85 0.39
C SER A 32 17.27 -8.65 1.53
N PHE A 33 16.96 -7.69 2.42
CA PHE A 33 17.79 -7.41 3.59
C PHE A 33 17.81 -8.59 4.55
N TYR A 34 16.63 -9.17 4.85
CA TYR A 34 16.52 -10.35 5.68
C TYR A 34 17.25 -11.57 5.11
N ALA A 35 17.16 -11.80 3.79
CA ALA A 35 17.86 -12.87 3.09
C ALA A 35 19.38 -12.75 3.24
N LYS A 36 19.91 -11.53 3.09
CA LYS A 36 21.34 -11.26 3.24
C LYS A 36 21.82 -11.45 4.68
N LEU A 37 21.01 -11.05 5.66
CA LEU A 37 21.31 -11.27 7.07
C LEU A 37 21.32 -12.77 7.43
N THR A 38 20.42 -13.55 6.85
CA THR A 38 20.31 -15.01 7.06
C THR A 38 21.19 -15.86 6.13
N ARG A 39 22.03 -15.23 5.29
CA ARG A 39 22.86 -15.88 4.26
C ARG A 39 22.08 -16.76 3.27
N ARG A 40 20.83 -16.39 2.99
CA ARG A 40 19.92 -17.00 1.99
C ARG A 40 19.73 -16.11 0.77
N ASP A 41 20.66 -15.19 0.56
CA ASP A 41 20.70 -14.22 -0.53
C ASP A 41 20.62 -14.88 -1.91
N HIS A 42 21.32 -15.99 -2.13
CA HIS A 42 21.32 -16.73 -3.40
C HIS A 42 19.93 -17.24 -3.82
N ILE A 43 19.04 -17.54 -2.86
CA ILE A 43 17.69 -18.07 -3.10
C ILE A 43 16.73 -16.95 -3.47
N ILE A 44 16.82 -15.82 -2.78
CA ILE A 44 15.80 -14.77 -2.83
C ILE A 44 16.22 -13.65 -3.79
N ASN A 45 17.47 -13.18 -3.75
CA ASN A 45 17.90 -12.02 -4.54
C ASN A 45 17.79 -12.25 -6.05
N LYS A 46 17.99 -13.48 -6.54
CA LYS A 46 17.85 -13.79 -7.97
C LYS A 46 16.44 -13.51 -8.52
N ILE A 47 15.43 -13.74 -7.68
CA ILE A 47 14.02 -13.45 -8.00
C ILE A 47 13.78 -11.95 -7.84
N ILE A 48 14.22 -11.39 -6.71
CA ILE A 48 14.01 -9.99 -6.33
C ILE A 48 14.59 -9.01 -7.35
N GLU A 49 15.84 -9.21 -7.74
CA GLU A 49 16.61 -8.28 -8.56
C GLU A 49 16.05 -8.08 -9.96
N ARG A 50 15.23 -9.02 -10.45
CA ARG A 50 14.72 -9.02 -11.82
C ARG A 50 13.51 -8.11 -12.01
N TYR A 51 12.79 -7.75 -10.94
CA TYR A 51 11.55 -6.96 -11.00
C TYR A 51 11.64 -5.61 -10.26
N LEU A 52 12.70 -5.40 -9.48
CA LEU A 52 12.75 -4.32 -8.49
C LEU A 52 12.65 -2.91 -9.10
N SER A 53 13.34 -2.66 -10.23
CA SER A 53 13.41 -1.31 -10.83
C SER A 53 12.08 -0.89 -11.49
N PRO A 54 11.47 -1.71 -12.38
CA PRO A 54 10.25 -1.28 -13.06
C PRO A 54 9.05 -1.13 -12.11
N VAL A 55 8.98 -1.96 -11.05
CA VAL A 55 7.89 -1.88 -10.07
C VAL A 55 7.99 -0.58 -9.27
N TRP A 56 9.19 -0.15 -8.87
CA TRP A 56 9.38 1.12 -8.16
C TRP A 56 8.97 2.35 -8.98
N GLU A 57 9.23 2.35 -10.29
CA GLU A 57 8.78 3.45 -11.15
C GLU A 57 7.26 3.56 -11.17
N VAL A 58 6.57 2.42 -11.24
CA VAL A 58 5.11 2.34 -11.23
C VAL A 58 4.52 2.81 -9.89
N THR A 59 5.11 2.44 -8.74
CA THR A 59 4.59 2.85 -7.43
C THR A 59 4.54 4.37 -7.30
N ASN A 60 5.58 5.06 -7.74
CA ASN A 60 5.65 6.51 -7.72
C ASN A 60 4.59 7.15 -8.61
N VAL A 61 4.27 6.55 -9.77
CA VAL A 61 3.19 7.03 -10.63
C VAL A 61 1.84 6.97 -9.90
N PHE A 62 1.49 5.85 -9.25
CA PHE A 62 0.24 5.78 -8.49
C PHE A 62 0.20 6.80 -7.34
N LEU A 63 1.31 6.96 -6.61
CA LEU A 63 1.38 7.91 -5.50
C LEU A 63 1.18 9.35 -5.96
N ILE A 64 1.86 9.78 -7.04
CA ILE A 64 1.74 11.13 -7.59
C ILE A 64 0.34 11.36 -8.14
N PHE A 65 -0.23 10.40 -8.87
CA PHE A 65 -1.60 10.50 -9.36
C PHE A 65 -2.62 10.62 -8.23
N PHE A 66 -2.46 9.84 -7.15
CA PHE A 66 -3.30 9.97 -5.96
C PHE A 66 -3.19 11.37 -5.34
N VAL A 67 -1.98 11.87 -5.08
CA VAL A 67 -1.77 13.20 -4.50
C VAL A 67 -2.36 14.28 -5.40
N TYR A 68 -2.14 14.18 -6.71
CA TYR A 68 -2.70 15.12 -7.67
C TYR A 68 -4.24 15.05 -7.74
N ALA A 69 -4.83 13.86 -7.59
CA ALA A 69 -6.28 13.69 -7.53
C ALA A 69 -6.85 14.39 -6.30
N VAL A 70 -6.26 14.18 -5.13
CA VAL A 70 -6.70 14.83 -3.89
C VAL A 70 -6.61 16.35 -4.01
N ILE A 71 -5.49 16.90 -4.52
CA ILE A 71 -5.32 18.35 -4.69
C ILE A 71 -6.32 18.93 -5.68
N SER A 72 -6.58 18.22 -6.78
CA SER A 72 -7.43 18.72 -7.85
C SER A 72 -8.91 18.64 -7.51
N PHE A 73 -9.36 17.56 -6.87
CA PHE A 73 -10.75 17.38 -6.49
C PHE A 73 -11.10 18.04 -5.14
N PHE A 74 -10.14 18.12 -4.22
CA PHE A 74 -10.36 18.54 -2.83
C PHE A 74 -9.26 19.52 -2.36
N PRO A 75 -9.29 20.78 -2.83
CA PRO A 75 -8.27 21.77 -2.48
C PRO A 75 -8.22 22.07 -0.97
N ASP A 76 -9.36 22.06 -0.27
CA ASP A 76 -9.41 22.27 1.18
C ASP A 76 -8.75 21.13 1.97
N VAL A 77 -8.92 19.90 1.49
CA VAL A 77 -8.23 18.71 1.99
C VAL A 77 -6.73 18.87 1.80
N ALA A 78 -6.29 19.31 0.61
CA ALA A 78 -4.89 19.56 0.36
C ALA A 78 -4.30 20.67 1.25
N TYR A 79 -5.07 21.70 1.60
CA TYR A 79 -4.62 22.74 2.54
C TYR A 79 -4.39 22.17 3.94
N VAL A 80 -5.38 21.48 4.51
CA VAL A 80 -5.29 20.96 5.88
C VAL A 80 -4.26 19.84 5.99
N TYR A 81 -4.27 18.87 5.07
CA TYR A 81 -3.27 17.82 5.04
C TYR A 81 -1.88 18.34 4.68
N GLY A 82 -1.77 19.35 3.82
CA GLY A 82 -0.50 19.95 3.46
C GLY A 82 0.24 20.52 4.68
N VAL A 83 -0.49 21.17 5.60
CA VAL A 83 0.09 21.69 6.85
C VAL A 83 0.31 20.57 7.86
N ALA A 84 -0.68 19.68 8.04
CA ALA A 84 -0.60 18.61 9.03
C ALA A 84 0.52 17.60 8.71
N LEU A 85 0.78 17.33 7.43
CA LEU A 85 1.74 16.31 7.00
C LEU A 85 3.15 16.84 6.77
N LEU A 86 3.48 18.08 7.14
CA LEU A 86 4.83 18.63 6.90
C LEU A 86 5.93 17.71 7.45
N VAL A 87 5.76 17.18 8.66
CA VAL A 87 6.74 16.28 9.30
C VAL A 87 6.66 14.84 8.73
N PRO A 88 5.52 14.13 8.76
CA PRO A 88 5.46 12.77 8.22
C PRO A 88 5.76 12.69 6.72
N GLY A 89 5.28 13.67 5.95
CA GLY A 89 5.48 13.77 4.51
C GLY A 89 6.94 14.04 4.13
N SER A 90 7.65 14.92 4.86
CA SER A 90 9.08 15.13 4.62
C SER A 90 9.91 13.89 4.93
N ILE A 91 9.59 13.16 6.00
CA ILE A 91 10.22 11.86 6.30
C ILE A 91 9.97 10.87 5.16
N ALA A 92 8.73 10.74 4.69
CA ALA A 92 8.38 9.87 3.57
C ALA A 92 9.17 10.22 2.30
N LEU A 93 9.28 11.51 1.97
CA LEU A 93 10.06 12.00 0.82
C LEU A 93 11.55 11.68 0.95
N VAL A 94 12.16 11.89 2.12
CA VAL A 94 13.57 11.54 2.36
C VAL A 94 13.78 10.04 2.17
N LEU A 95 12.87 9.19 2.67
CA LEU A 95 12.95 7.74 2.51
C LEU A 95 12.79 7.31 1.06
N LEU A 96 11.91 7.97 0.29
CA LEU A 96 11.76 7.74 -1.15
C LEU A 96 13.03 8.14 -1.91
N CYS A 97 13.68 9.26 -1.56
CA CYS A 97 14.95 9.67 -2.13
C CYS A 97 16.08 8.66 -1.84
N ILE A 98 16.13 8.11 -0.61
CA ILE A 98 17.08 7.06 -0.25
C ILE A 98 16.85 5.80 -1.10
N ARG A 99 15.59 5.39 -1.33
CA ARG A 99 15.27 4.26 -2.22
C ARG A 99 15.66 4.55 -3.67
N GLY A 100 15.28 5.71 -4.21
CA GLY A 100 15.63 6.10 -5.58
C GLY A 100 17.14 6.09 -5.80
N SER A 101 17.90 6.57 -4.82
CA SER A 101 19.36 6.50 -4.81
C SER A 101 19.87 5.06 -4.80
N PHE A 102 19.28 4.18 -3.97
CA PHE A 102 19.62 2.76 -3.98
C PHE A 102 19.37 2.11 -5.35
N TYR A 103 18.25 2.40 -6.01
CA TYR A 103 17.95 1.88 -7.35
C TYR A 103 18.93 2.37 -8.41
N ALA A 104 19.31 3.66 -8.37
CA ALA A 104 20.29 4.22 -9.29
C ALA A 104 21.68 3.59 -9.08
N PHE A 105 22.13 3.46 -7.82
CA PHE A 105 23.45 2.92 -7.49
C PHE A 105 23.51 1.39 -7.44
N ALA A 106 22.36 0.71 -7.47
CA ALA A 106 22.27 -0.75 -7.47
C ALA A 106 23.04 -1.38 -8.63
N ASN A 107 22.99 -0.76 -9.82
CA ASN A 107 23.71 -1.21 -11.00
C ASN A 107 25.24 -0.98 -10.91
N TYR A 108 25.69 -0.12 -9.99
CA TYR A 108 27.10 0.23 -9.77
C TYR A 108 27.71 -0.43 -8.53
N GLY A 109 27.05 -1.44 -7.94
CA GLY A 109 27.60 -2.24 -6.84
C GLY A 109 26.99 -1.98 -5.47
N ALA A 110 26.01 -1.08 -5.33
CA ALA A 110 25.33 -0.85 -4.05
C ALA A 110 24.64 -2.12 -3.49
N ARG A 111 24.28 -3.09 -4.34
CA ARG A 111 23.69 -4.39 -3.92
C ARG A 111 24.64 -5.28 -3.13
N LYS A 112 25.96 -5.16 -3.34
CA LYS A 112 26.96 -5.93 -2.57
C LYS A 112 27.20 -5.32 -1.20
N ASN A 113 26.94 -4.03 -1.02
CA ASN A 113 27.14 -3.34 0.24
C ASN A 113 25.97 -3.60 1.21
N ILE A 114 26.28 -3.93 2.47
CA ILE A 114 25.28 -4.17 3.52
C ILE A 114 24.58 -2.88 3.96
N TYR A 115 25.28 -1.74 3.95
CA TYR A 115 24.70 -0.46 4.38
C TYR A 115 23.59 0.02 3.45
N TYR A 116 23.78 -0.14 2.14
CA TYR A 116 22.78 0.18 1.13
C TYR A 116 21.57 -0.76 1.21
N LEU A 117 21.80 -2.06 1.44
CA LEU A 117 20.70 -3.02 1.65
C LEU A 117 19.94 -2.77 2.95
N PHE A 118 20.64 -2.33 4.00
CA PHE A 118 20.01 -1.91 5.26
C PHE A 118 19.12 -0.68 5.03
N ALA A 119 19.64 0.36 4.38
CA ALA A 119 18.84 1.54 4.02
C ALA A 119 17.62 1.17 3.15
N TYR A 120 17.78 0.20 2.24
CA TYR A 120 16.70 -0.31 1.40
C TYR A 120 15.62 -1.07 2.19
N GLY A 121 16.02 -1.92 3.15
CA GLY A 121 15.10 -2.62 4.04
C GLY A 121 14.38 -1.70 5.02
N VAL A 122 15.12 -0.75 5.63
CA VAL A 122 14.56 0.24 6.56
C VAL A 122 13.57 1.15 5.85
N SER A 123 13.94 1.72 4.70
CA SER A 123 13.01 2.56 3.93
C SER A 123 11.75 1.80 3.49
N GLY A 124 11.87 0.51 3.14
CA GLY A 124 10.72 -0.34 2.82
C GLY A 124 9.71 -0.49 3.96
N LEU A 125 10.12 -0.43 5.23
CA LEU A 125 9.20 -0.48 6.37
C LEU A 125 8.73 0.91 6.80
N PHE A 126 9.64 1.89 6.81
CA PHE A 126 9.32 3.22 7.33
C PHE A 126 8.44 4.04 6.40
N ILE A 127 8.45 3.79 5.07
CA ILE A 127 7.53 4.48 4.16
C ILE A 127 6.06 4.10 4.46
N PRO A 128 5.67 2.81 4.48
CA PRO A 128 4.32 2.41 4.93
C PRO A 128 3.94 2.97 6.29
N ALA A 129 4.86 2.97 7.27
CA ALA A 129 4.60 3.53 8.58
C ALA A 129 4.31 5.04 8.53
N SER A 130 5.07 5.79 7.72
CA SER A 130 4.82 7.22 7.53
C SER A 130 3.49 7.48 6.83
N LEU A 131 3.13 6.71 5.80
CA LEU A 131 1.84 6.87 5.12
C LEU A 131 0.66 6.39 5.97
N ALA A 132 0.86 5.40 6.85
CA ALA A 132 -0.16 4.98 7.80
C ALA A 132 -0.59 6.12 8.74
N THR A 133 0.32 7.04 9.08
CA THR A 133 -0.05 8.21 9.88
C THR A 133 -1.06 9.12 9.16
N LEU A 134 -1.08 9.17 7.82
CA LEU A 134 -2.10 9.87 7.05
C LEU A 134 -3.50 9.33 7.35
N MET A 135 -3.63 8.00 7.33
CA MET A 135 -4.88 7.30 7.60
C MET A 135 -5.31 7.49 9.06
N THR A 136 -4.38 7.44 10.00
CA THR A 136 -4.69 7.72 11.40
C THR A 136 -5.18 9.15 11.61
N VAL A 137 -4.56 10.11 10.93
CA VAL A 137 -4.93 11.53 11.04
C VAL A 137 -6.29 11.81 10.38
N SER A 138 -6.69 11.06 9.35
CA SER A 138 -8.01 11.22 8.69
C SER A 138 -9.19 10.95 9.62
N GLU A 139 -9.01 10.07 10.60
CA GLU A 139 -10.01 9.72 11.61
C GLU A 139 -10.29 10.83 12.63
N GLY A 140 -9.56 11.95 12.56
CA GLY A 140 -9.77 13.10 13.44
C GLY A 140 -9.17 12.92 14.84
N GLY A 141 -9.27 13.98 15.64
CA GLY A 141 -8.72 14.03 17.01
C GLY A 141 -7.22 14.33 17.11
N PHE A 142 -6.52 14.46 15.98
CA PHE A 142 -5.08 14.74 15.92
C PHE A 142 -4.73 16.10 15.33
N ILE A 143 -5.73 16.83 14.81
CA ILE A 143 -5.56 18.17 14.25
C ILE A 143 -6.36 19.15 15.11
N SER A 144 -5.69 20.19 15.58
CA SER A 144 -6.33 21.35 16.20
C SER A 144 -6.44 22.45 15.15
N VAL A 145 -7.68 22.84 14.82
CA VAL A 145 -7.94 23.95 13.90
C VAL A 145 -8.37 25.17 14.73
N GLN A 146 -7.46 26.13 14.92
CA GLN A 146 -7.77 27.43 15.52
C GLN A 146 -7.69 28.53 14.45
N GLY A 147 -8.83 28.84 13.83
CA GLY A 147 -8.90 29.83 12.75
C GLY A 147 -8.13 29.40 11.51
N ARG A 148 -7.05 30.13 11.16
CA ARG A 148 -6.14 29.76 10.04
C ARG A 148 -4.96 28.88 10.47
N ASN A 149 -4.74 28.70 11.77
CA ASN A 149 -3.65 27.88 12.28
C ASN A 149 -4.12 26.43 12.40
N VAL A 150 -3.62 25.58 11.50
CA VAL A 150 -3.77 24.13 11.55
C VAL A 150 -2.51 23.58 12.21
N GLU A 151 -2.65 22.97 13.38
CA GLU A 151 -1.53 22.34 14.08
C GLU A 151 -1.78 20.83 14.23
N LEU A 152 -0.78 20.03 13.84
CA LEU A 152 -0.78 18.60 14.09
C LEU A 152 -0.31 18.32 15.52
N LEU A 153 -1.17 17.70 16.32
CA LEU A 153 -0.87 17.26 17.67
C LEU A 153 -0.04 15.98 17.64
N ILE A 154 1.25 16.10 17.30
CA ILE A 154 2.20 14.96 17.21
C ILE A 154 2.22 14.15 18.51
N GLY A 155 2.16 14.82 19.67
CA GLY A 155 2.09 14.16 20.98
C GLY A 155 0.85 13.29 21.18
N ALA A 156 -0.30 13.69 20.63
CA ALA A 156 -1.52 12.90 20.66
C ALA A 156 -1.43 11.70 19.70
N LEU A 157 -0.82 11.89 18.53
CA LEU A 157 -0.63 10.84 17.52
C LEU A 157 0.25 9.70 18.03
N VAL A 158 1.36 10.02 18.72
CA VAL A 158 2.28 9.02 19.28
C VAL A 158 1.69 8.33 20.51
N ARG A 159 0.87 9.04 21.29
CA ARG A 159 0.24 8.49 22.50
C ARG A 159 -1.00 7.65 22.20
N SER A 160 -1.61 7.82 21.04
CA SER A 160 -2.84 7.09 20.68
C SER A 160 -2.54 5.62 20.37
N PRO A 161 -3.22 4.68 21.05
CA PRO A 161 -3.14 3.26 20.72
C PRO A 161 -3.55 2.98 19.27
N TYR A 162 -4.60 3.64 18.77
CA TYR A 162 -5.12 3.46 17.40
C TYR A 162 -4.04 3.71 16.34
N SER A 163 -3.23 4.77 16.50
CA SER A 163 -2.15 5.12 15.59
C SER A 163 -1.15 3.98 15.38
N TRP A 164 -0.69 3.37 16.48
CA TRP A 164 0.24 2.26 16.43
C TRP A 164 -0.38 1.03 15.77
N VAL A 165 -1.66 0.76 16.02
CA VAL A 165 -2.37 -0.37 15.40
C VAL A 165 -2.44 -0.22 13.88
N VAL A 166 -2.75 0.98 13.39
CA VAL A 166 -2.77 1.27 11.94
C VAL A 166 -1.38 1.13 11.33
N VAL A 167 -0.32 1.60 12.02
CA VAL A 167 1.06 1.42 11.58
C VAL A 167 1.44 -0.07 11.50
N PHE A 168 1.16 -0.85 12.55
CA PHE A 168 1.45 -2.28 12.55
C PHE A 168 0.62 -3.04 11.50
N LEU A 169 -0.64 -2.65 11.29
CA LEU A 169 -1.48 -3.18 10.22
C LEU A 169 -0.85 -2.91 8.86
N ALA A 170 -0.39 -1.67 8.58
CA ALA A 170 0.26 -1.33 7.33
C ALA A 170 1.54 -2.15 7.10
N LEU A 171 2.41 -2.25 8.13
CA LEU A 171 3.66 -3.02 8.04
C LEU A 171 3.40 -4.51 7.77
N THR A 172 2.52 -5.13 8.55
CA THR A 172 2.22 -6.56 8.44
C THR A 172 1.50 -6.88 7.12
N SER A 173 0.60 -5.99 6.67
CA SER A 173 -0.07 -6.10 5.38
C SER A 173 0.93 -6.02 4.21
N VAL A 174 1.87 -5.09 4.25
CA VAL A 174 2.92 -4.96 3.23
C VAL A 174 3.74 -6.25 3.13
N LEU A 175 4.15 -6.81 4.27
CA LEU A 175 4.89 -8.07 4.32
C LEU A 175 4.05 -9.26 3.85
N PHE A 176 2.76 -9.28 4.16
CA PHE A 176 1.86 -10.35 3.74
C PHE A 176 1.57 -10.31 2.23
N ILE A 177 1.23 -9.15 1.67
CA ILE A 177 0.96 -8.97 0.23
C ILE A 177 2.21 -9.29 -0.59
N SER A 178 3.37 -8.77 -0.18
CA SER A 178 4.64 -9.04 -0.87
C SER A 178 5.02 -10.52 -0.82
N ALA A 179 4.96 -11.16 0.36
CA ALA A 179 5.25 -12.60 0.47
C ALA A 179 4.29 -13.44 -0.39
N SER A 180 3.02 -13.04 -0.46
CA SER A 180 1.99 -13.67 -1.27
C SER A 180 2.30 -13.59 -2.77
N PHE A 181 2.67 -12.40 -3.25
CA PHE A 181 3.08 -12.16 -4.63
C PHE A 181 4.37 -12.90 -5.01
N LEU A 182 5.38 -12.84 -4.14
CA LEU A 182 6.67 -13.49 -4.36
C LEU A 182 6.54 -15.01 -4.37
N SER A 183 5.65 -15.57 -3.54
CA SER A 183 5.35 -17.01 -3.54
C SER A 183 4.72 -17.45 -4.87
N TYR A 184 3.77 -16.66 -5.39
CA TYR A 184 3.19 -16.89 -6.72
C TYR A 184 4.24 -16.86 -7.83
N TYR A 185 5.14 -15.90 -7.77
CA TYR A 185 6.18 -15.77 -8.77
C TYR A 185 7.23 -16.89 -8.69
N ALA A 186 7.64 -17.29 -7.48
CA ALA A 186 8.59 -18.38 -7.27
C ALA A 186 8.05 -19.71 -7.81
N ASP A 187 6.75 -19.98 -7.63
CA ASP A 187 6.07 -21.14 -8.23
C ASP A 187 6.12 -21.09 -9.77
N ARG A 188 5.85 -19.92 -10.37
CA ARG A 188 5.96 -19.73 -11.82
C ARG A 188 7.39 -19.89 -12.34
N ALA A 189 8.39 -19.52 -11.54
CA ALA A 189 9.81 -19.70 -11.85
C ALA A 189 10.32 -21.13 -11.58
N LYS A 190 9.48 -22.02 -11.03
CA LYS A 190 9.84 -23.38 -10.58
C LYS A 190 10.97 -23.40 -9.55
N ASP A 191 11.08 -22.36 -8.72
CA ASP A 191 12.04 -22.28 -7.62
C ASP A 191 11.38 -22.72 -6.32
N VAL A 192 11.53 -24.02 -6.01
CA VAL A 192 10.83 -24.66 -4.88
C VAL A 192 11.35 -24.14 -3.55
N ASP A 193 12.65 -23.91 -3.41
CA ASP A 193 13.28 -23.46 -2.16
C ASP A 193 12.87 -22.03 -1.81
N ALA A 194 12.88 -21.13 -2.81
CA ALA A 194 12.40 -19.76 -2.62
C ALA A 194 10.89 -19.75 -2.33
N GLY A 195 10.11 -20.54 -3.07
CA GLY A 195 8.66 -20.64 -2.91
C GLY A 195 8.24 -21.11 -1.51
N ASP A 196 8.90 -22.14 -0.97
CA ASP A 196 8.54 -22.66 0.37
C ASP A 196 8.92 -21.70 1.50
N LEU A 197 10.03 -20.97 1.35
CA LEU A 197 10.45 -19.94 2.30
C LEU A 197 9.49 -18.74 2.27
N LEU A 198 9.14 -18.24 1.09
CA LEU A 198 8.22 -17.10 0.92
C LEU A 198 6.81 -17.45 1.38
N ARG A 199 6.37 -18.69 1.16
CA ARG A 199 5.11 -19.23 1.68
C ARG A 199 5.08 -19.22 3.21
N LYS A 200 6.17 -19.64 3.86
CA LYS A 200 6.27 -19.56 5.33
C LYS A 200 6.18 -18.11 5.81
N PHE A 201 6.78 -17.16 5.10
CA PHE A 201 6.63 -15.74 5.42
C PHE A 201 5.20 -15.24 5.20
N ALA A 202 4.51 -15.68 4.14
CA ALA A 202 3.11 -15.32 3.92
C ALA A 202 2.22 -15.82 5.07
N LEU A 203 2.37 -17.09 5.47
CA LEU A 203 1.63 -17.67 6.60
C LEU A 203 1.98 -17.04 7.95
N TYR A 204 3.24 -16.66 8.15
CA TYR A 204 3.65 -16.00 9.39
C TYR A 204 3.11 -14.57 9.46
N ASN A 205 3.15 -13.81 8.37
CA ASN A 205 2.66 -12.42 8.34
C ASN A 205 1.13 -12.32 8.23
N SER A 206 0.44 -13.36 7.75
CA SER A 206 -1.03 -13.39 7.70
C SER A 206 -1.66 -13.30 9.09
N LEU A 207 -1.04 -13.92 10.10
CA LEU A 207 -1.54 -13.94 11.48
C LEU A 207 -1.49 -12.55 12.16
N PRO A 208 -0.35 -11.82 12.19
CA PRO A 208 -0.32 -10.44 12.64
C PRO A 208 -1.25 -9.53 11.83
N THR A 209 -1.35 -9.71 10.51
CA THR A 209 -2.20 -8.87 9.66
C THR A 209 -3.66 -8.96 10.10
N ILE A 210 -4.20 -10.17 10.25
CA ILE A 210 -5.59 -10.33 10.67
C ILE A 210 -5.79 -9.91 12.13
N PHE A 211 -4.82 -10.16 13.01
CA PHE A 211 -4.84 -9.70 14.39
C PHE A 211 -4.93 -8.18 14.50
N PHE A 212 -4.03 -7.45 13.83
CA PHE A 212 -4.05 -5.99 13.83
C PHE A 212 -5.26 -5.43 13.09
N SER A 213 -5.80 -6.14 12.10
CA SER A 213 -7.06 -5.76 11.45
C SER A 213 -8.20 -5.79 12.46
N PHE A 214 -8.40 -6.89 13.19
CA PHE A 214 -9.44 -6.96 14.23
C PHE A 214 -9.19 -5.96 15.37
N PHE A 215 -7.94 -5.75 15.72
CA PHE A 215 -7.60 -4.81 16.78
C PHE A 215 -7.85 -3.35 16.34
N ALA A 216 -7.64 -3.01 15.06
CA ALA A 216 -7.97 -1.70 14.50
C ALA A 216 -9.48 -1.42 14.64
N PHE A 217 -10.32 -2.38 14.28
CA PHE A 217 -11.77 -2.34 14.48
C PHE A 217 -12.15 -2.07 15.94
N PHE A 218 -11.51 -2.78 16.87
CA PHE A 218 -11.78 -2.62 18.30
C PHE A 218 -11.36 -1.25 18.83
N THR A 219 -10.17 -0.77 18.45
CA THR A 219 -9.68 0.54 18.86
C THR A 219 -10.48 1.69 18.26
N LEU A 220 -11.02 1.51 17.05
CA LEU A 220 -11.85 2.51 16.39
C LEU A 220 -13.14 2.78 17.17
N ARG A 221 -13.75 1.75 17.79
CA ARG A 221 -14.92 1.91 18.65
C ARG A 221 -14.74 2.97 19.74
N ASN A 222 -13.53 3.05 20.32
CA ASN A 222 -13.22 4.01 21.38
C ASN A 222 -12.78 5.37 20.84
N HIS A 223 -12.26 5.43 19.60
CA HIS A 223 -11.73 6.66 18.99
C HIS A 223 -12.82 7.44 18.23
N ASN A 224 -13.57 6.75 17.37
CA ASN A 224 -14.63 7.32 16.54
C ASN A 224 -15.85 6.38 16.50
N PRO A 225 -16.80 6.52 17.45
CA PRO A 225 -17.96 5.64 17.52
C PRO A 225 -18.88 5.78 16.29
N GLU A 226 -18.97 6.97 15.69
CA GLU A 226 -19.78 7.21 14.49
C GLU A 226 -19.24 6.42 13.29
N HIS A 227 -17.91 6.44 13.09
CA HIS A 227 -17.29 5.65 12.04
C HIS A 227 -17.41 4.16 12.29
N PHE A 228 -17.31 3.73 13.56
CA PHE A 228 -17.52 2.34 13.94
C PHE A 228 -18.94 1.85 13.60
N GLU A 229 -19.99 2.63 13.89
CA GLU A 229 -21.37 2.28 13.53
C GLU A 229 -21.55 2.15 12.01
N ARG A 230 -21.04 3.09 11.22
CA ARG A 230 -21.06 2.98 9.75
C ARG A 230 -20.29 1.76 9.23
N MET A 231 -19.22 1.39 9.92
CA MET A 231 -18.43 0.22 9.57
C MET A 231 -19.18 -1.09 9.88
N LEU A 232 -20.03 -1.11 10.91
CA LEU A 232 -20.93 -2.22 11.20
C LEU A 232 -22.04 -2.37 10.16
N ASP A 233 -22.59 -1.26 9.66
CA ASP A 233 -23.57 -1.28 8.56
C ASP A 233 -22.99 -1.92 7.29
N MET A 234 -21.69 -1.73 7.06
CA MET A 234 -20.94 -2.32 5.93
C MET A 234 -20.19 -3.61 6.29
N SER A 235 -20.59 -4.27 7.38
CA SER A 235 -19.95 -5.49 7.90
C SER A 235 -19.80 -6.60 6.85
N TRP A 236 -20.71 -6.68 5.88
CA TRP A 236 -20.64 -7.66 4.78
C TRP A 236 -19.34 -7.57 3.96
N MET A 237 -18.77 -6.38 3.77
CA MET A 237 -17.49 -6.20 3.05
C MET A 237 -16.33 -6.79 3.85
N PHE A 238 -16.34 -6.60 5.17
CA PHE A 238 -15.30 -7.14 6.05
C PHE A 238 -15.43 -8.66 6.24
N ILE A 239 -16.66 -9.18 6.24
CA ILE A 239 -16.92 -10.63 6.22
C ILE A 239 -16.45 -11.23 4.89
N ALA A 240 -16.71 -10.58 3.75
CA ALA A 240 -16.21 -11.01 2.45
C ALA A 240 -14.67 -10.98 2.41
N SER A 241 -14.05 -9.95 3.00
CA SER A 241 -12.60 -9.88 3.17
C SER A 241 -12.05 -11.06 3.98
N LEU A 242 -12.67 -11.36 5.13
CA LEU A 242 -12.29 -12.51 5.96
C LEU A 242 -12.47 -13.83 5.21
N GLY A 243 -13.54 -13.99 4.44
CA GLY A 243 -13.74 -15.16 3.59
C GLY A 243 -12.63 -15.32 2.56
N CYS A 244 -12.26 -14.23 1.87
CA CYS A 244 -11.15 -14.24 0.91
C CYS A 244 -9.81 -14.58 1.59
N PHE A 245 -9.56 -14.04 2.79
CA PHE A 245 -8.38 -14.35 3.60
C PHE A 245 -8.29 -15.84 3.92
N LEU A 246 -9.39 -16.46 4.38
CA LEU A 246 -9.41 -17.88 4.74
C LEU A 246 -9.17 -18.77 3.52
N VAL A 247 -9.74 -18.42 2.36
CA VAL A 247 -9.49 -19.14 1.10
C VAL A 247 -8.03 -19.01 0.68
N ALA A 248 -7.46 -17.81 0.72
CA ALA A 248 -6.05 -17.59 0.43
C ALA A 248 -5.15 -18.40 1.38
N LEU A 249 -5.43 -18.36 2.68
CA LEU A 249 -4.70 -19.09 3.70
C LEU A 249 -4.76 -20.61 3.47
N ALA A 250 -5.94 -21.14 3.15
CA ALA A 250 -6.13 -22.56 2.82
C ALA A 250 -5.29 -22.96 1.60
N LEU A 251 -5.26 -22.16 0.55
CA LEU A 251 -4.46 -22.41 -0.65
C LEU A 251 -2.94 -22.39 -0.34
N TYR A 252 -2.47 -21.44 0.49
CA TYR A 252 -1.07 -21.38 0.93
C TYR A 252 -0.68 -22.54 1.85
N ILE A 253 -1.60 -23.07 2.66
CA ILE A 253 -1.37 -24.27 3.48
C ILE A 253 -1.31 -25.51 2.58
N GLN A 254 -2.23 -25.64 1.63
CA GLN A 254 -2.32 -26.78 0.71
C GLN A 254 -1.22 -26.80 -0.35
N ARG A 255 -0.40 -25.73 -0.46
CA ARG A 255 0.66 -25.57 -1.46
C ARG A 255 0.13 -25.69 -2.90
N LYS A 256 -1.08 -25.18 -3.15
CA LYS A 256 -1.76 -25.27 -4.45
C LYS A 256 -2.17 -23.90 -4.96
N TRP A 257 -2.05 -23.73 -6.28
CA TRP A 257 -2.57 -22.59 -7.04
C TRP A 257 -2.25 -21.22 -6.41
N TYR A 258 -0.95 -20.91 -6.31
CA TYR A 258 -0.50 -19.64 -5.73
C TYR A 258 -1.04 -18.41 -6.49
N GLY A 259 -1.35 -18.53 -7.77
CA GLY A 259 -1.97 -17.46 -8.56
C GLY A 259 -3.39 -17.12 -8.09
N THR A 260 -4.23 -18.14 -7.84
CA THR A 260 -5.55 -17.90 -7.26
C THR A 260 -5.44 -17.43 -5.82
N ALA A 261 -4.49 -17.94 -5.05
CA ALA A 261 -4.24 -17.48 -3.68
C ALA A 261 -3.93 -15.97 -3.66
N PHE A 262 -3.09 -15.49 -4.56
CA PHE A 262 -2.77 -14.07 -4.67
C PHE A 262 -3.97 -13.22 -5.09
N ILE A 263 -4.82 -13.70 -6.00
CA ILE A 263 -6.07 -13.01 -6.37
C ILE A 263 -6.99 -12.87 -5.14
N PHE A 264 -7.13 -13.92 -4.32
CA PHE A 264 -7.90 -13.84 -3.09
C PHE A 264 -7.29 -12.88 -2.07
N VAL A 265 -5.96 -12.77 -1.98
CA VAL A 265 -5.30 -11.73 -1.16
C VAL A 265 -5.63 -10.33 -1.69
N MET A 266 -5.56 -10.11 -3.02
CA MET A 266 -5.94 -8.83 -3.59
C MET A 266 -7.41 -8.49 -3.28
N LEU A 267 -8.33 -9.44 -3.47
CA LEU A 267 -9.75 -9.27 -3.15
C LEU A 267 -9.99 -9.02 -1.67
N GLN A 268 -9.30 -9.74 -0.78
CA GLN A 268 -9.34 -9.49 0.66
C GLN A 268 -9.05 -8.02 0.97
N PHE A 269 -7.91 -7.51 0.49
CA PHE A 269 -7.53 -6.13 0.73
C PHE A 269 -8.44 -5.15 0.01
N ALA A 270 -8.98 -5.48 -1.17
CA ALA A 270 -9.97 -4.66 -1.84
C ALA A 270 -11.22 -4.50 -0.96
N PHE A 271 -11.82 -5.60 -0.52
CA PHE A 271 -13.01 -5.54 0.32
C PHE A 271 -12.77 -4.80 1.65
N ALA A 272 -11.63 -5.04 2.31
CA ALA A 272 -11.28 -4.33 3.54
C ALA A 272 -11.03 -2.84 3.30
N PHE A 273 -10.27 -2.49 2.27
CA PHE A 273 -9.87 -1.10 1.98
C PHE A 273 -11.01 -0.26 1.42
N PHE A 274 -11.83 -0.82 0.52
CA PHE A 274 -13.04 -0.16 0.04
C PHE A 274 -14.14 -0.13 1.10
N GLY A 275 -14.24 -1.16 1.96
CA GLY A 275 -15.15 -1.16 3.12
C GLY A 275 -14.80 -0.04 4.09
N TYR A 276 -13.52 0.10 4.45
CA TYR A 276 -13.01 1.18 5.29
C TYR A 276 -13.20 2.56 4.66
N GLY A 277 -12.85 2.72 3.39
CA GLY A 277 -13.03 3.98 2.68
C GLY A 277 -14.50 4.38 2.59
N ARG A 278 -15.40 3.43 2.34
CA ARG A 278 -16.84 3.72 2.24
C ARG A 278 -17.46 4.02 3.59
N SER A 279 -17.04 3.36 4.67
CA SER A 279 -17.52 3.70 6.02
C SER A 279 -17.05 5.08 6.48
N HIS A 280 -15.90 5.56 5.97
CA HIS A 280 -15.36 6.89 6.28
C HIS A 280 -16.14 8.03 5.58
N LEU A 281 -16.86 7.75 4.49
CA LEU A 281 -17.71 8.75 3.83
C LEU A 281 -18.87 9.18 4.76
N PRO A 282 -19.33 10.45 4.69
CA PRO A 282 -18.99 11.49 3.73
C PRO A 282 -17.82 12.39 4.16
N TYR A 283 -17.05 12.00 5.17
CA TYR A 283 -15.91 12.79 5.64
C TYR A 283 -14.64 12.38 4.92
N LEU A 284 -13.76 13.34 4.66
CA LEU A 284 -12.37 13.13 4.23
C LEU A 284 -11.39 13.41 5.37
N LEU A 285 -11.80 14.23 6.33
CA LEU A 285 -11.13 14.45 7.60
C LEU A 285 -12.18 14.71 8.67
N TYR A 286 -12.28 13.85 9.67
CA TYR A 286 -13.23 14.04 10.76
C TYR A 286 -12.82 15.20 11.68
N PRO A 287 -13.77 16.05 12.14
CA PRO A 287 -15.11 16.34 11.59
C PRO A 287 -15.11 17.48 10.56
N HIS A 288 -13.93 18.01 10.19
CA HIS A 288 -13.79 19.32 9.56
C HIS A 288 -14.01 19.34 8.05
N LEU A 289 -13.83 18.22 7.34
CA LEU A 289 -13.90 18.20 5.88
C LEU A 289 -14.81 17.09 5.37
N THR A 290 -15.85 17.48 4.63
CA THR A 290 -16.76 16.59 3.92
C THR A 290 -16.47 16.61 2.42
N ILE A 291 -16.95 15.61 1.69
CA ILE A 291 -16.80 15.50 0.23
C ILE A 291 -17.55 16.64 -0.49
N GLU A 292 -18.55 17.23 0.15
CA GLU A 292 -19.35 18.33 -0.39
C GLU A 292 -18.57 19.64 -0.52
N SER A 293 -17.46 19.81 0.22
CA SER A 293 -16.55 20.95 0.03
C SER A 293 -15.57 20.74 -1.15
N GLY A 294 -15.65 19.60 -1.84
CA GLY A 294 -14.89 19.31 -3.06
C GLY A 294 -15.38 20.12 -4.27
N VAL A 295 -14.60 20.08 -5.35
CA VAL A 295 -14.73 20.79 -6.65
C VAL A 295 -15.89 21.79 -6.76
N THR A 296 -15.54 23.07 -6.83
CA THR A 296 -16.47 24.19 -6.89
C THR A 296 -17.15 24.44 -8.25
N SER A 297 -16.74 23.75 -9.32
CA SER A 297 -17.27 23.92 -10.69
C SER A 297 -17.37 22.60 -11.46
N GLU A 298 -18.56 22.32 -12.00
CA GLU A 298 -18.84 21.11 -12.80
C GLU A 298 -17.87 20.93 -13.98
N ALA A 299 -17.48 22.03 -14.64
CA ALA A 299 -16.58 21.99 -15.79
C ALA A 299 -15.17 21.51 -15.42
N MET A 300 -14.64 21.98 -14.28
CA MET A 300 -13.32 21.57 -13.78
C MET A 300 -13.33 20.11 -13.38
N GLY A 301 -14.37 19.67 -12.68
CA GLY A 301 -14.48 18.29 -12.25
C GLY A 301 -14.61 17.31 -13.43
N ALA A 302 -15.35 17.68 -14.49
CA ALA A 302 -15.48 16.84 -15.68
C ALA A 302 -14.15 16.69 -16.43
N ALA A 303 -13.39 17.79 -16.56
CA ALA A 303 -12.06 17.78 -17.15
C ALA A 303 -11.07 16.92 -16.35
N LEU A 304 -11.10 17.01 -15.02
CA LEU A 304 -10.27 16.19 -14.14
C LEU A 304 -10.63 14.71 -14.27
N ILE A 305 -11.91 14.36 -14.26
CA ILE A 305 -12.35 12.97 -14.46
C ILE A 305 -11.84 12.44 -15.80
N ALA A 306 -11.97 13.20 -16.89
CA ALA A 306 -11.46 12.81 -18.19
C ALA A 306 -9.93 12.59 -18.18
N ALA A 307 -9.17 13.48 -17.52
CA ALA A 307 -7.72 13.36 -17.38
C ALA A 307 -7.32 12.12 -16.57
N PHE A 308 -8.01 11.83 -15.47
CA PHE A 308 -7.74 10.64 -14.64
C PHE A 308 -8.14 9.34 -15.31
N ILE A 309 -9.26 9.32 -16.02
CA ILE A 309 -9.65 8.16 -16.85
C ILE A 309 -8.61 7.94 -17.95
N GLY A 310 -8.15 9.00 -18.62
CA GLY A 310 -7.05 8.93 -19.60
C GLY A 310 -5.75 8.40 -18.97
N GLY A 311 -5.43 8.86 -17.76
CA GLY A 311 -4.32 8.35 -16.95
C GLY A 311 -4.44 6.87 -16.67
N LEU A 312 -5.58 6.39 -16.14
CA LEU A 312 -5.84 4.98 -15.87
C LEU A 312 -5.79 4.13 -17.13
N LEU A 313 -6.33 4.63 -18.25
CA LEU A 313 -6.30 3.97 -19.55
C LEU A 313 -4.88 3.83 -20.11
N LEU A 314 -3.91 4.62 -19.66
CA LEU A 314 -2.51 4.45 -20.01
C LEU A 314 -1.79 3.56 -18.98
N LEU A 315 -2.08 3.75 -17.70
CA LEU A 315 -1.40 3.12 -16.56
C LEU A 315 -1.75 1.62 -16.44
N ILE A 316 -3.02 1.25 -16.62
CA ILE A 316 -3.44 -0.16 -16.54
C ILE A 316 -2.82 -0.98 -17.70
N PRO A 317 -2.87 -0.53 -18.97
CA PRO A 317 -2.19 -1.24 -20.05
C PRO A 317 -0.68 -1.25 -19.91
N SER A 318 -0.04 -0.18 -19.43
CA SER A 318 1.40 -0.17 -19.21
C SER A 318 1.82 -1.19 -18.15
N LEU A 319 1.06 -1.30 -17.06
CA LEU A 319 1.21 -2.35 -16.05
C LEU A 319 0.98 -3.74 -16.62
N TYR A 320 -0.09 -3.92 -17.38
CA TYR A 320 -0.38 -5.20 -18.00
C TYR A 320 0.74 -5.64 -18.94
N LEU A 321 1.25 -4.72 -19.76
CA LEU A 321 2.39 -4.96 -20.64
C LEU A 321 3.67 -5.23 -19.85
N LEU A 322 3.93 -4.49 -18.77
CA LEU A 322 5.08 -4.72 -17.89
C LEU A 322 5.03 -6.13 -17.27
N MET A 323 3.87 -6.49 -16.71
CA MET A 323 3.63 -7.82 -16.15
C MET A 323 3.78 -8.89 -17.22
N ARG A 324 3.27 -8.65 -18.44
CA ARG A 324 3.38 -9.59 -19.57
C ARG A 324 4.83 -9.78 -20.04
N LEU A 325 5.58 -8.69 -20.20
CA LEU A 325 6.91 -8.67 -20.79
C LEU A 325 8.00 -9.13 -19.82
N PHE A 326 7.96 -8.66 -18.57
CA PHE A 326 9.03 -8.91 -17.60
C PHE A 326 8.70 -10.01 -16.59
N ILE A 327 7.42 -10.24 -16.29
CA ILE A 327 7.00 -11.11 -15.19
C ILE A 327 6.38 -12.43 -15.71
N PHE A 328 5.67 -12.41 -16.84
CA PHE A 328 4.92 -13.55 -17.35
C PHE A 328 5.51 -14.26 -18.57
N ASN A 329 6.52 -13.69 -19.23
CA ASN A 329 7.21 -14.34 -20.34
C ASN A 329 8.20 -15.40 -19.84
N ALA A 330 7.80 -16.68 -19.95
CA ALA A 330 8.57 -17.85 -19.56
C ALA A 330 9.93 -17.96 -20.29
N ASP A 331 10.05 -17.42 -21.51
CA ASP A 331 11.31 -17.44 -22.27
C ASP A 331 12.40 -16.54 -21.68
N TYR A 332 12.01 -15.48 -20.96
CA TYR A 332 12.97 -14.68 -20.18
C TYR A 332 13.32 -15.41 -18.87
N VAL A 333 12.33 -16.02 -18.21
CA VAL A 333 12.50 -16.80 -16.97
C VAL A 333 13.52 -17.95 -17.14
N GLN A 334 13.57 -18.59 -18.31
CA GLN A 334 14.50 -19.69 -18.60
C GLN A 334 15.86 -19.26 -19.21
N ARG A 335 15.93 -18.16 -19.99
CA ARG A 335 17.19 -17.76 -20.67
C ARG A 335 18.34 -17.33 -19.75
N GLY A 336 18.08 -17.03 -18.47
CA GLY A 336 19.14 -16.76 -17.48
C GLY A 336 19.90 -18.00 -17.00
N LYS A 337 19.62 -19.20 -17.55
CA LYS A 337 20.40 -20.43 -17.32
C LYS A 337 21.44 -20.72 -18.42
N GLY A 338 21.58 -19.83 -19.42
CA GLY A 338 22.52 -19.99 -20.52
C GLY A 338 23.16 -18.67 -20.91
N SER A 339 24.02 -18.14 -20.04
CA SER A 339 25.15 -17.27 -20.39
C SER A 339 26.21 -17.39 -19.32
#